data_AF-A0A7J9HXM1-F1
#
_entry.id   AF-A0A7J9HXM1-F1
#
_cell.length_a   1.000
_cell.length_b   1.000
_cell.length_c   1.000
_cell.angle_alpha   90.00
_cell.angle_beta   90.00
_cell.angle_gamma   90.00
#
_symmetry.space_group_name_H-M   'P 1'
#
loop_
_entity.id
_entity.type
_entity.pdbx_description
1 polymer ?
#
loop_
_entity_poly.entity_id
_entity_poly.type
_entity_poly.pdbx_seq_one_letter_code
_entity_poly.pdbx_strand_id
1 'polypeptide(L)'
;MEPHSPKKFLTRLNSAVANGRIGKRFRLTERNSTFTTELRAGTATFLTMAYILAVNASILADSGGPCSVSDCVPLCSDPSVPLSNCTGSTQRVIQPDVSCKFDPVNPGYASCLEKVRKDLIVATVASSLIGCVIMGAFANLPLALAPGMGTNAYFAYTVVGFHGSGSISYKNALAAVFIEGLIFLFISAIGFRAKLAKLVPKPVRISSSAGIGLFLAFIGLQNNQGIGLIGYNPSTLVTLAGCPSSSRISVAPVLELANSSVSLMPGGTVSSDIFCLRNRMESPTLWLGIVGFVIIAYCL
;
A
#
# COMPACT_ATOMS: atom_id res chain seq x y z
N MET A 1 24.91 -43.25 17.87
CA MET A 1 24.40 -42.50 16.70
C MET A 1 24.24 -41.05 17.16
N GLU A 2 25.30 -40.25 16.99
CA GLU A 2 25.34 -38.87 17.51
C GLU A 2 24.43 -37.98 16.65
N PRO A 3 23.58 -37.11 17.24
CA PRO A 3 22.67 -36.27 16.47
C PRO A 3 23.49 -35.25 15.68
N HIS A 4 23.32 -35.23 14.36
CA HIS A 4 23.92 -34.24 13.46
C HIS A 4 23.53 -32.83 13.92
N SER A 5 24.43 -32.15 14.64
CA SER A 5 24.19 -30.78 15.11
C SER A 5 23.98 -29.84 13.91
N PRO A 6 22.87 -29.08 13.86
CA PRO A 6 22.53 -28.19 12.73
C PRO A 6 23.62 -27.15 12.42
N LYS A 7 24.42 -26.77 13.44
CA LYS A 7 25.57 -25.88 13.28
C LYS A 7 26.63 -26.44 12.32
N LYS A 8 26.90 -27.75 12.37
CA LYS A 8 27.93 -28.39 11.51
C LYS A 8 27.52 -28.40 10.04
N PHE A 9 26.22 -28.50 9.76
CA PHE A 9 25.66 -28.43 8.41
C PHE A 9 25.73 -27.01 7.84
N LEU A 10 25.27 -26.01 8.60
CA LEU A 10 25.30 -24.60 8.18
C LEU A 10 26.74 -24.12 7.91
N THR A 11 27.70 -24.50 8.74
CA THR A 11 29.12 -24.15 8.52
C THR A 11 29.68 -24.77 7.24
N ARG A 12 29.32 -26.03 6.93
CA ARG A 12 29.72 -26.68 5.67
C ARG A 12 29.11 -25.99 4.45
N LEU A 13 27.83 -25.63 4.52
CA LEU A 13 27.11 -24.95 3.44
C LEU A 13 27.69 -23.55 3.19
N ASN A 14 27.96 -22.79 4.26
CA ASN A 14 28.60 -21.49 4.18
C ASN A 14 30.00 -21.55 3.55
N SER A 15 30.86 -22.49 4.00
CA SER A 15 32.20 -22.65 3.42
C SER A 15 32.17 -23.16 1.98
N ALA A 16 31.22 -24.03 1.62
CA ALA A 16 31.05 -24.51 0.25
C ALA A 16 30.63 -23.38 -0.71
N VAL A 17 29.68 -22.54 -0.30
CA VAL A 17 29.21 -21.41 -1.13
C VAL A 17 30.26 -20.30 -1.21
N ALA A 18 30.95 -19.99 -0.11
CA ALA A 18 32.01 -18.97 -0.07
C ALA A 18 33.19 -19.30 -1.00
N ASN A 19 33.59 -20.56 -1.07
CA ASN A 19 34.68 -21.01 -1.96
C ASN A 19 34.22 -21.24 -3.41
N GLY A 20 32.90 -21.35 -3.63
CA GLY A 20 32.30 -21.54 -4.94
C GLY A 20 32.33 -20.29 -5.83
N ARG A 21 31.83 -20.45 -7.07
CA ARG A 21 31.76 -19.34 -8.05
C ARG A 21 30.87 -18.20 -7.56
N ILE A 22 29.79 -18.51 -6.86
CA ILE A 22 28.84 -17.53 -6.29
C ILE A 22 29.54 -16.72 -5.18
N GLY A 23 30.23 -17.40 -4.26
CA GLY A 23 31.07 -16.79 -3.23
C GLY A 23 32.05 -15.75 -3.75
N LYS A 24 32.80 -16.14 -4.78
CA LYS A 24 33.78 -15.29 -5.45
C LYS A 24 33.15 -14.13 -6.24
N ARG A 25 32.02 -14.39 -6.95
CA ARG A 25 31.29 -13.36 -7.70
C ARG A 25 30.78 -12.25 -6.77
N PHE A 26 30.11 -12.61 -5.68
CA PHE A 26 29.54 -11.67 -4.72
C PHE A 26 30.52 -11.18 -3.64
N ARG A 27 31.77 -11.67 -3.69
CA ARG A 27 32.85 -11.29 -2.77
C ARG A 27 32.44 -11.43 -1.29
N LEU A 28 31.77 -12.54 -0.96
CA LEU A 28 31.21 -12.79 0.38
C LEU A 28 32.27 -12.70 1.49
N THR A 29 33.45 -13.27 1.25
CA THR A 29 34.58 -13.25 2.20
C THR A 29 35.15 -11.84 2.38
N GLU A 30 35.23 -11.02 1.32
CA GLU A 30 35.69 -9.63 1.41
C GLU A 30 34.70 -8.75 2.17
N ARG A 31 33.42 -9.12 2.20
CA ARG A 31 32.34 -8.42 2.90
C ARG A 31 32.12 -8.92 4.34
N ASN A 32 32.95 -9.85 4.82
CA ASN A 32 32.81 -10.47 6.14
C ASN A 32 31.39 -11.04 6.39
N SER A 33 30.76 -11.61 5.36
CA SER A 33 29.39 -12.14 5.45
C SER A 33 29.30 -13.61 5.03
N THR A 34 28.26 -14.30 5.49
CA THR A 34 27.99 -15.72 5.17
C THR A 34 26.75 -15.88 4.32
N PHE A 35 26.67 -16.97 3.54
CA PHE A 35 25.52 -17.24 2.69
C PHE A 35 24.21 -17.29 3.49
N THR A 36 24.22 -17.91 4.67
CA THR A 36 23.03 -17.96 5.53
C THR A 36 22.62 -16.59 6.07
N THR A 37 23.59 -15.72 6.37
CA THR A 37 23.31 -14.34 6.81
C THR A 37 22.69 -13.53 5.68
N GLU A 38 23.27 -13.59 4.48
CA GLU A 38 22.75 -12.90 3.30
C GLU A 38 21.37 -13.43 2.89
N LEU A 39 21.16 -14.75 2.95
CA LEU A 39 19.85 -15.34 2.65
C LEU A 39 18.79 -14.85 3.64
N ARG A 40 19.12 -14.80 4.93
CA ARG A 40 18.20 -14.32 5.98
C ARG A 40 17.89 -12.82 5.81
N ALA A 41 18.92 -12.00 5.58
CA ALA A 41 18.76 -10.58 5.28
C ALA A 41 17.93 -10.35 4.01
N GLY A 42 18.17 -11.15 2.97
CA GLY A 42 17.41 -11.15 1.73
C GLY A 42 15.94 -11.50 1.95
N THR A 43 15.64 -12.53 2.75
CA THR A 43 14.26 -12.90 3.08
C THR A 43 13.54 -11.81 3.87
N ALA A 44 14.21 -11.15 4.82
CA ALA A 44 13.62 -10.01 5.55
C ALA A 44 13.31 -8.84 4.60
N THR A 45 14.24 -8.55 3.71
CA THR A 45 14.08 -7.49 2.70
C THR A 45 12.97 -7.84 1.71
N PHE A 46 12.85 -9.10 1.31
CA PHE A 46 11.75 -9.57 0.46
C PHE A 46 10.39 -9.38 1.12
N LEU A 47 10.23 -9.79 2.39
CA LEU A 47 8.96 -9.66 3.11
C LEU A 47 8.55 -8.18 3.28
N THR A 48 9.51 -7.30 3.60
CA THR A 48 9.25 -5.86 3.70
C THR A 48 8.89 -5.23 2.35
N MET A 49 9.56 -5.61 1.27
CA MET A 49 9.25 -5.13 -0.08
C MET A 49 7.92 -5.66 -0.61
N ALA A 50 7.57 -6.92 -0.33
CA ALA A 50 6.32 -7.53 -0.78
C ALA A 50 5.09 -6.72 -0.32
N TYR A 51 5.11 -6.24 0.92
CA TYR A 51 4.09 -5.33 1.44
C TYR A 51 4.02 -4.02 0.64
N ILE A 52 5.18 -3.38 0.42
CA ILE A 52 5.27 -2.11 -0.34
C ILE A 52 4.72 -2.26 -1.76
N LEU A 53 4.95 -3.41 -2.42
CA LEU A 53 4.46 -3.68 -3.77
C LEU A 53 2.93 -3.74 -3.82
N ALA A 54 2.30 -4.42 -2.87
CA ALA A 54 0.84 -4.48 -2.79
C ALA A 54 0.23 -3.11 -2.47
N VAL A 55 0.79 -2.40 -1.48
CA VAL A 55 0.28 -1.09 -1.04
C VAL A 55 0.43 -0.02 -2.12
N ASN A 56 1.55 0.00 -2.85
CA ASN A 56 1.74 0.95 -3.94
C ASN A 56 0.68 0.80 -5.03
N ALA A 57 0.30 -0.43 -5.37
CA ALA A 57 -0.75 -0.68 -6.34
C ALA A 57 -2.13 -0.21 -5.85
N SER A 58 -2.43 -0.40 -4.56
CA SER A 58 -3.65 0.13 -3.94
C SER A 58 -3.71 1.66 -4.01
N ILE A 59 -2.64 2.34 -3.59
CA ILE A 59 -2.57 3.82 -3.62
C ILE A 59 -2.74 4.35 -5.04
N LEU A 60 -2.07 3.73 -6.02
CA LEU A 60 -2.20 4.15 -7.41
C LEU A 60 -3.59 3.86 -7.99
N ALA A 61 -4.25 2.77 -7.56
CA ALA A 61 -5.62 2.48 -7.97
C ALA A 61 -6.63 3.53 -7.45
N ASP A 62 -6.38 4.12 -6.26
CA ASP A 62 -7.23 5.19 -5.71
C ASP A 62 -7.24 6.47 -6.58
N SER A 63 -6.26 6.64 -7.48
CA SER A 63 -6.30 7.72 -8.48
C SER A 63 -7.40 7.52 -9.54
N GLY A 64 -8.05 6.35 -9.57
CA GLY A 64 -8.97 5.94 -10.63
C GLY A 64 -8.28 5.21 -11.79
N GLY A 65 -6.95 5.30 -11.89
CA GLY A 65 -6.18 4.68 -12.96
C GLY A 65 -6.68 5.08 -14.36
N PRO A 66 -6.70 4.15 -15.32
CA PRO A 66 -7.29 4.39 -16.64
C PRO A 66 -8.83 4.31 -16.65
N CYS A 67 -9.49 3.99 -15.53
CA CYS A 67 -10.95 3.81 -15.50
C CYS A 67 -11.67 5.15 -15.68
N SER A 68 -12.73 5.14 -16.47
CA SER A 68 -13.52 6.34 -16.79
C SER A 68 -15.02 6.08 -16.64
N VAL A 69 -15.84 7.10 -16.92
CA VAL A 69 -17.31 7.00 -16.83
C VAL A 69 -17.86 5.96 -17.82
N SER A 70 -17.13 5.63 -18.88
CA SER A 70 -17.51 4.57 -19.83
C SER A 70 -17.52 3.16 -19.23
N ASP A 71 -16.77 2.95 -18.14
CA ASP A 71 -16.68 1.65 -17.46
C ASP A 71 -17.82 1.46 -16.44
N CYS A 72 -18.61 2.50 -16.19
CA CYS A 72 -19.78 2.44 -15.34
C CYS A 72 -20.94 1.75 -16.08
N VAL A 73 -21.66 0.88 -15.37
CA VAL A 73 -22.86 0.22 -15.90
C VAL A 73 -24.11 1.03 -15.56
N PRO A 74 -25.12 1.08 -16.46
CA PRO A 74 -26.40 1.71 -16.15
C PRO A 74 -27.10 0.96 -15.01
N LEU A 75 -27.75 1.70 -14.11
CA LEU A 75 -28.43 1.15 -12.95
C LEU A 75 -29.91 1.55 -12.95
N CYS A 76 -30.74 0.76 -12.28
CA CYS A 76 -32.11 1.15 -11.98
C CYS A 76 -32.17 2.10 -10.79
N SER A 77 -33.25 2.88 -10.74
CA SER A 77 -33.56 3.72 -9.56
C SER A 77 -33.69 2.89 -8.27
N ASP A 78 -34.08 1.63 -8.40
CA ASP A 78 -34.05 0.64 -7.31
C ASP A 78 -32.83 -0.29 -7.49
N PRO A 79 -31.83 -0.28 -6.58
CA PRO A 79 -30.64 -1.12 -6.66
C PRO A 79 -30.91 -2.62 -6.56
N SER A 80 -32.07 -3.02 -6.04
CA SER A 80 -32.45 -4.44 -5.87
C SER A 80 -32.98 -5.07 -7.16
N VAL A 81 -33.26 -4.26 -8.19
CA VAL A 81 -33.88 -4.71 -9.44
C VAL A 81 -32.84 -4.73 -10.56
N PRO A 82 -32.64 -5.87 -11.24
CA PRO A 82 -31.73 -5.95 -12.38
C PRO A 82 -32.27 -5.12 -13.56
N LEU A 83 -31.36 -4.60 -14.39
CA LEU A 83 -31.68 -3.71 -15.52
C LEU A 83 -32.73 -4.29 -16.48
N SER A 84 -32.82 -5.62 -16.61
CA SER A 84 -33.80 -6.31 -17.44
C SER A 84 -35.25 -6.12 -16.97
N ASN A 85 -35.47 -5.88 -15.67
CA ASN A 85 -36.79 -5.74 -15.05
C ASN A 85 -37.12 -4.27 -14.73
N CYS A 86 -36.34 -3.33 -15.25
CA CYS A 86 -36.47 -1.88 -15.02
C CYS A 86 -37.59 -1.25 -15.86
N THR A 87 -38.80 -1.81 -15.80
CA THR A 87 -39.91 -1.43 -16.69
C THR A 87 -41.14 -0.93 -15.92
N GLY A 88 -41.00 -0.59 -14.64
CA GLY A 88 -42.09 -0.04 -13.82
C GLY A 88 -42.32 1.46 -14.03
N SER A 89 -43.55 1.94 -13.81
CA SER A 89 -43.93 3.36 -13.89
C SER A 89 -43.18 4.25 -12.88
N THR A 90 -42.61 3.67 -11.83
CA THR A 90 -41.81 4.35 -10.79
C THR A 90 -40.30 4.10 -10.90
N GLN A 91 -39.85 3.26 -11.84
CA GLN A 91 -38.44 2.90 -12.01
C GLN A 91 -37.87 3.55 -13.27
N ARG A 92 -36.72 4.22 -13.13
CA ARG A 92 -36.01 4.83 -14.25
C ARG A 92 -34.60 4.24 -14.36
N VAL A 93 -34.15 4.07 -15.59
CA VAL A 93 -32.75 3.74 -15.90
C VAL A 93 -31.92 5.01 -15.72
N ILE A 94 -30.96 4.94 -14.79
CA ILE A 94 -30.00 6.00 -14.52
C ILE A 94 -28.78 5.75 -15.40
N GLN A 95 -28.53 6.66 -16.33
CA GLN A 95 -27.32 6.65 -17.13
C GLN A 95 -26.11 7.05 -16.26
N PRO A 96 -24.94 6.44 -16.47
CA PRO A 96 -23.77 6.75 -15.68
C PRO A 96 -23.28 8.18 -15.98
N ASP A 97 -23.14 8.97 -14.92
CA ASP A 97 -22.51 10.27 -14.94
C ASP A 97 -21.21 10.23 -14.09
N VAL A 98 -20.45 11.33 -14.03
CA VAL A 98 -19.19 11.43 -13.27
C VAL A 98 -19.35 11.00 -11.80
N SER A 99 -20.54 11.16 -11.22
CA SER A 99 -20.89 10.68 -9.88
C SER A 99 -20.73 9.17 -9.70
N CYS A 100 -20.74 8.36 -10.77
CA CYS A 100 -20.58 6.90 -10.70
C CYS A 100 -19.23 6.44 -10.12
N LYS A 101 -18.25 7.36 -10.11
CA LYS A 101 -16.92 7.14 -9.54
C LYS A 101 -16.92 7.24 -8.01
N PHE A 102 -17.83 8.00 -7.40
CA PHE A 102 -17.79 8.30 -5.97
C PHE A 102 -18.81 7.47 -5.21
N ASP A 103 -18.67 7.40 -3.88
CA ASP A 103 -19.55 6.59 -3.05
C ASP A 103 -21.02 7.02 -3.14
N PRO A 104 -21.96 6.08 -3.35
CA PRO A 104 -21.76 4.64 -3.56
C PRO A 104 -21.19 4.31 -4.95
N VAL A 105 -20.03 3.65 -4.99
CA VAL A 105 -19.30 3.38 -6.24
C VAL A 105 -20.08 2.41 -7.14
N ASN A 106 -20.18 2.74 -8.43
CA ASN A 106 -20.85 1.89 -9.41
C ASN A 106 -20.13 0.52 -9.57
N PRO A 107 -20.86 -0.61 -9.64
CA PRO A 107 -20.25 -1.94 -9.71
C PRO A 107 -19.37 -2.16 -10.96
N GLY A 108 -19.69 -1.50 -12.07
CA GLY A 108 -18.85 -1.51 -13.28
C GLY A 108 -17.51 -0.84 -13.05
N TYR A 109 -17.53 0.36 -12.45
CA TYR A 109 -16.33 1.10 -12.10
C TYR A 109 -15.48 0.35 -11.06
N ALA A 110 -16.11 -0.22 -10.02
CA ALA A 110 -15.42 -1.03 -9.02
C ALA A 110 -14.72 -2.25 -9.66
N SER A 111 -15.35 -2.90 -10.63
CA SER A 111 -14.74 -4.02 -11.38
C SER A 111 -13.52 -3.57 -12.20
N CYS A 112 -13.59 -2.38 -12.80
CA CYS A 112 -12.44 -1.77 -13.48
C CYS A 112 -11.30 -1.49 -12.50
N LEU A 113 -11.59 -0.87 -11.35
CA LEU A 113 -10.58 -0.57 -10.32
C LEU A 113 -9.91 -1.85 -9.78
N GLU A 114 -10.67 -2.91 -9.53
CA GLU A 114 -10.12 -4.20 -9.11
C GLU A 114 -9.16 -4.79 -10.15
N LYS A 115 -9.51 -4.69 -11.44
CA LYS A 115 -8.64 -5.12 -12.54
C LYS A 115 -7.35 -4.30 -12.57
N VAL A 116 -7.48 -2.97 -12.51
CA VAL A 116 -6.34 -2.04 -12.48
C VAL A 116 -5.43 -2.32 -11.30
N ARG A 117 -5.97 -2.55 -10.10
CA ARG A 117 -5.18 -2.88 -8.91
C ARG A 117 -4.35 -4.15 -9.13
N LYS A 118 -4.96 -5.20 -9.68
CA LYS A 118 -4.26 -6.47 -9.98
C LYS A 118 -3.15 -6.25 -11.03
N ASP A 119 -3.44 -5.53 -12.10
CA ASP A 119 -2.47 -5.24 -13.16
C ASP A 119 -1.28 -4.42 -12.63
N LEU A 120 -1.54 -3.44 -11.75
CA LEU A 120 -0.51 -2.64 -11.09
C LEU A 120 0.37 -3.47 -10.13
N ILE A 121 -0.20 -4.43 -9.40
CA ILE A 121 0.59 -5.36 -8.57
C ILE A 121 1.55 -6.15 -9.46
N VAL A 122 1.06 -6.72 -10.56
CA VAL A 122 1.91 -7.51 -11.47
C VAL A 122 2.99 -6.63 -12.10
N ALA A 123 2.66 -5.43 -12.56
CA ALA A 123 3.61 -4.49 -13.16
C ALA A 123 4.71 -4.03 -12.18
N THR A 124 4.34 -3.73 -10.93
CA THR A 124 5.31 -3.29 -9.90
C THR A 124 6.23 -4.43 -9.46
N VAL A 125 5.70 -5.66 -9.34
CA VAL A 125 6.52 -6.85 -9.04
C VAL A 125 7.50 -7.12 -10.18
N ALA A 126 7.03 -7.13 -11.42
CA ALA A 126 7.88 -7.39 -12.59
C ALA A 126 8.99 -6.34 -12.73
N SER A 127 8.66 -5.05 -12.62
CA SER A 127 9.66 -3.98 -12.71
C SER A 127 10.69 -4.02 -11.57
N SER A 128 10.25 -4.31 -10.34
CA SER A 128 11.15 -4.44 -9.19
C SER A 128 12.08 -5.64 -9.31
N LEU A 129 11.57 -6.78 -9.80
CA LEU A 129 12.38 -7.96 -10.06
C LEU A 129 13.47 -7.67 -11.09
N ILE A 130 13.12 -7.05 -12.22
CA ILE A 130 14.07 -6.68 -13.27
C ILE A 130 15.14 -5.72 -12.70
N GLY A 131 14.73 -4.70 -11.94
CA GLY A 131 15.65 -3.76 -11.31
C GLY A 131 16.61 -4.45 -10.33
N CYS A 132 16.10 -5.30 -9.44
CA CYS A 132 16.90 -6.04 -8.47
C CYS A 132 17.87 -7.00 -9.16
N VAL A 133 17.44 -7.69 -10.22
CA VAL A 133 18.30 -8.59 -11.01
C VAL A 133 19.42 -7.81 -11.68
N ILE A 134 19.11 -6.66 -12.30
CA ILE A 134 20.14 -5.83 -12.94
C ILE A 134 21.17 -5.34 -11.90
N MET A 135 20.72 -4.85 -10.74
CA MET A 135 21.61 -4.41 -9.67
C MET A 135 22.44 -5.54 -9.06
N GLY A 136 21.84 -6.70 -8.85
CA GLY A 136 22.52 -7.87 -8.28
C GLY A 136 23.52 -8.49 -9.27
N ALA A 137 23.12 -8.70 -10.52
CA ALA A 137 23.92 -9.41 -11.51
C ALA A 137 25.02 -8.54 -12.14
N PHE A 138 24.72 -7.29 -12.49
CA PHE A 138 25.66 -6.40 -13.18
C PHE A 138 26.41 -5.48 -12.22
N ALA A 139 25.71 -4.82 -11.29
CA ALA A 139 26.36 -3.89 -10.35
C ALA A 139 26.98 -4.60 -9.14
N ASN A 140 26.65 -5.88 -8.90
CA ASN A 140 27.16 -6.68 -7.78
C ASN A 140 26.93 -6.01 -6.41
N LEU A 141 25.82 -5.30 -6.25
CA LEU A 141 25.45 -4.59 -5.03
C LEU A 141 24.19 -5.22 -4.41
N PRO A 142 24.17 -5.49 -3.10
CA PRO A 142 23.05 -6.12 -2.41
C PRO A 142 21.98 -5.06 -2.07
N LEU A 143 21.41 -4.43 -3.09
CA LEU A 143 20.40 -3.38 -2.94
C LEU A 143 19.08 -3.83 -3.53
N ALA A 144 18.04 -3.90 -2.70
CA ALA A 144 16.68 -4.09 -3.16
C ALA A 144 16.15 -2.78 -3.76
N LEU A 145 15.53 -2.88 -4.93
CA LEU A 145 14.89 -1.77 -5.61
C LEU A 145 13.38 -2.01 -5.63
N ALA A 146 12.63 -1.02 -5.15
CA ALA A 146 11.18 -1.03 -5.15
C ALA A 146 10.64 0.38 -5.45
N PRO A 147 9.39 0.50 -5.93
CA PRO A 147 8.79 1.79 -6.24
C PRO A 147 8.63 2.66 -4.99
N GLY A 148 8.92 3.95 -5.13
CA GLY A 148 8.81 4.94 -4.07
C GLY A 148 7.36 5.22 -3.68
N MET A 149 7.00 4.99 -2.41
CA MET A 149 5.61 5.17 -1.96
C MET A 149 5.18 6.64 -1.89
N GLY A 150 6.07 7.55 -1.48
CA GLY A 150 5.73 8.97 -1.31
C GLY A 150 5.37 9.67 -2.63
N THR A 151 6.12 9.39 -3.70
CA THR A 151 5.83 9.94 -5.04
C THR A 151 4.55 9.37 -5.63
N ASN A 152 4.25 8.09 -5.36
CA ASN A 152 3.00 7.46 -5.79
C ASN A 152 1.79 8.04 -5.06
N ALA A 153 1.91 8.31 -3.75
CA ALA A 153 0.85 8.97 -2.98
C ALA A 153 0.62 10.42 -3.45
N TYR A 154 1.69 11.18 -3.69
CA TYR A 154 1.58 12.52 -4.27
C TYR A 154 0.92 12.49 -5.67
N PHE A 155 1.33 11.54 -6.51
CA PHE A 155 0.74 11.33 -7.82
C PHE A 155 -0.77 11.03 -7.73
N ALA A 156 -1.16 10.08 -6.88
CA ALA A 156 -2.53 9.63 -6.78
C ALA A 156 -3.46 10.65 -6.12
N TYR A 157 -3.04 11.23 -4.99
CA TYR A 157 -3.93 12.08 -4.19
C TYR A 157 -3.79 13.57 -4.49
N THR A 158 -2.64 14.05 -4.97
CA THR A 158 -2.41 15.48 -5.23
C THR A 158 -2.46 15.85 -6.71
N VAL A 159 -1.86 15.05 -7.58
CA VAL A 159 -1.79 15.37 -9.03
C VAL A 159 -3.07 14.93 -9.75
N VAL A 160 -3.41 13.65 -9.65
CA VAL A 160 -4.58 13.06 -10.32
C VAL A 160 -5.85 13.22 -9.47
N GLY A 161 -5.70 13.18 -8.14
CA GLY A 161 -6.81 13.22 -7.19
C GLY A 161 -7.57 11.90 -7.10
N PHE A 162 -8.34 11.73 -6.02
CA PHE A 162 -9.14 10.53 -5.80
C PHE A 162 -10.13 10.32 -6.95
N HIS A 163 -10.04 9.17 -7.62
CA HIS A 163 -10.80 8.81 -8.83
C HIS A 163 -10.75 9.84 -9.97
N GLY A 164 -9.65 10.59 -10.08
CA GLY A 164 -9.45 11.60 -11.12
C GLY A 164 -10.19 12.92 -10.85
N SER A 165 -10.43 13.25 -9.58
CA SER A 165 -11.02 14.53 -9.15
C SER A 165 -10.06 15.73 -9.27
N GLY A 166 -8.78 15.49 -9.52
CA GLY A 166 -7.76 16.52 -9.70
C GLY A 166 -7.83 17.23 -11.04
N SER A 167 -6.98 18.25 -11.20
CA SER A 167 -6.92 19.08 -12.42
C SER A 167 -6.22 18.40 -13.60
N ILE A 168 -5.43 17.35 -13.35
CA ILE A 168 -4.62 16.66 -14.35
C ILE A 168 -5.14 15.24 -14.55
N SER A 169 -5.43 14.89 -15.80
CA SER A 169 -5.83 13.51 -16.16
C SER A 169 -4.69 12.52 -15.91
N TYR A 170 -5.04 11.30 -15.46
CA TYR A 170 -4.11 10.19 -15.22
C TYR A 170 -3.11 9.96 -16.37
N LYS A 171 -3.58 10.04 -17.63
CA LYS A 171 -2.73 9.85 -18.82
C LYS A 171 -1.65 10.93 -18.95
N ASN A 172 -2.01 12.20 -18.69
CA ASN A 172 -1.08 13.33 -18.76
C ASN A 172 -0.07 13.26 -17.62
N ALA A 173 -0.53 12.90 -16.42
CA ALA A 173 0.35 12.70 -15.27
C ALA A 173 1.37 11.57 -15.52
N LEU A 174 0.94 10.43 -16.07
CA LEU A 174 1.86 9.33 -16.44
C LEU A 174 2.88 9.73 -17.51
N ALA A 175 2.47 10.52 -18.51
CA ALA A 175 3.38 11.02 -19.52
C ALA A 175 4.48 11.91 -18.89
N ALA A 176 4.13 12.74 -17.90
CA ALA A 176 5.09 13.55 -17.17
C ALA A 176 6.10 12.69 -16.38
N VAL A 177 5.63 11.64 -15.69
CA VAL A 177 6.51 10.69 -14.98
C VAL A 177 7.44 9.93 -15.94
N PHE A 178 6.95 9.56 -17.11
CA PHE A 178 7.77 8.92 -18.14
C PHE A 178 8.89 9.85 -18.64
N ILE A 179 8.56 11.12 -18.91
CA ILE A 179 9.54 12.14 -19.32
C ILE A 179 10.55 12.41 -18.20
N GLU A 180 10.10 12.51 -16.94
CA GLU A 180 10.97 12.65 -15.78
C GLU A 180 11.97 11.49 -15.70
N GLY A 181 11.53 10.25 -15.92
CA GLY A 181 12.40 9.08 -15.98
C GLY A 181 13.48 9.17 -17.06
N LEU A 182 13.13 9.65 -18.26
CA LEU A 182 14.10 9.87 -19.34
C LEU A 182 15.11 10.97 -19.00
N ILE A 183 14.65 12.08 -18.41
CA ILE A 183 15.52 13.16 -17.93
C ILE A 183 16.48 12.62 -16.86
N PHE A 184 15.98 11.83 -15.90
CA PHE A 184 16.81 11.25 -14.85
C PHE A 184 17.85 10.26 -15.38
N LEU A 185 17.48 9.46 -16.39
CA LEU A 185 18.42 8.56 -17.09
C LEU A 185 19.53 9.36 -17.77
N PHE A 186 19.18 10.43 -18.49
CA PHE A 186 20.15 11.31 -19.15
C PHE A 186 21.11 11.98 -18.15
N ILE A 187 20.58 12.53 -17.06
CA ILE A 187 21.40 13.13 -15.97
C ILE A 187 22.31 12.09 -15.32
N SER A 188 21.82 10.85 -15.16
CA SER A 188 22.61 9.75 -14.61
C SER A 188 23.73 9.32 -15.55
N ALA A 189 23.50 9.31 -16.87
CA ALA A 189 24.50 8.97 -17.88
C ALA A 189 25.67 9.98 -17.91
N ILE A 190 25.40 11.27 -17.65
CA ILE A 190 26.42 12.34 -17.54
C ILE A 190 27.18 12.27 -16.20
N GLY A 191 26.76 11.41 -15.26
CA GLY A 191 27.39 11.26 -13.94
C GLY A 191 27.02 12.36 -12.94
N PHE A 192 26.05 13.23 -13.26
CA PHE A 192 25.64 14.34 -12.40
C PHE A 192 24.81 13.89 -11.18
N ARG A 193 24.25 12.67 -11.24
CA ARG A 193 23.56 11.97 -10.13
C ARG A 193 24.29 12.08 -8.79
N ALA A 194 25.60 11.86 -8.77
CA ALA A 194 26.37 11.85 -7.53
C ALA A 194 26.55 13.26 -6.95
N LYS A 195 26.68 14.27 -7.83
CA LYS A 195 26.78 15.68 -7.42
C LYS A 195 25.46 16.16 -6.83
N LEU A 196 24.33 15.84 -7.47
CA LEU A 196 22.99 16.13 -6.93
C LEU A 196 22.79 15.51 -5.55
N ALA A 197 23.15 14.24 -5.38
CA ALA A 197 23.03 13.56 -4.09
C ALA A 197 23.89 14.21 -2.98
N LYS A 198 25.03 14.81 -3.35
CA LYS A 198 25.92 15.52 -2.41
C LYS A 198 25.42 16.92 -2.05
N LEU A 199 24.59 17.54 -2.90
CA LEU A 199 23.96 18.83 -2.62
C LEU A 199 22.88 18.74 -1.54
N VAL A 200 22.29 17.55 -1.34
CA VAL A 200 21.29 17.34 -0.28
C VAL A 200 21.98 17.35 1.09
N PRO A 201 21.65 18.28 1.98
CA PRO A 201 22.30 18.40 3.28
C PRO A 201 21.96 17.19 4.17
N LYS A 202 22.93 16.74 4.97
CA LYS A 202 22.79 15.55 5.84
C LYS A 202 21.51 15.55 6.69
N PRO A 203 21.08 16.66 7.32
CA PRO A 203 19.84 16.69 8.10
C PRO A 203 18.61 16.32 7.28
N VAL A 204 18.51 16.81 6.03
CA VAL A 204 17.40 16.50 5.12
C VAL A 204 17.39 15.04 4.72
N ARG A 205 18.57 14.44 4.49
CA ARG A 205 18.67 13.01 4.16
C ARG A 205 18.21 12.11 5.31
N ILE A 206 18.59 12.43 6.54
CA ILE A 206 18.20 11.64 7.73
C ILE A 206 16.70 11.84 8.02
N SER A 207 16.20 13.08 8.00
CA SER A 207 14.78 13.36 8.25
C SER A 207 13.87 12.72 7.20
N SER A 208 14.29 12.71 5.93
CA SER A 208 13.54 12.05 4.85
C SER A 208 13.37 10.55 5.13
N SER A 209 14.43 9.87 5.58
CA SER A 209 14.34 8.43 5.91
C SER A 209 13.44 8.16 7.11
N ALA A 210 13.49 9.00 8.14
CA ALA A 210 12.60 8.92 9.30
C ALA A 210 11.13 9.18 8.91
N GLY A 211 10.87 10.18 8.06
CA GLY A 211 9.53 10.50 7.57
C GLY A 211 8.93 9.38 6.72
N ILE A 212 9.71 8.79 5.81
CA ILE A 212 9.29 7.62 5.03
C ILE A 212 8.96 6.45 5.97
N GLY A 213 9.81 6.18 6.97
CA GLY A 213 9.57 5.12 7.95
C GLY A 213 8.29 5.33 8.76
N LEU A 214 8.06 6.55 9.26
CA LEU A 214 6.84 6.90 10.01
C LEU A 214 5.60 6.82 9.12
N PHE A 215 5.70 7.24 7.86
CA PHE A 215 4.62 7.14 6.89
C PHE A 215 4.27 5.67 6.58
N LEU A 216 5.27 4.82 6.34
CA LEU A 216 5.07 3.37 6.14
C LEU A 216 4.45 2.71 7.37
N ALA A 217 4.92 3.07 8.56
CA ALA A 217 4.35 2.59 9.82
C ALA A 217 2.88 3.01 9.94
N PHE A 218 2.57 4.28 9.65
CA PHE A 218 1.21 4.79 9.67
C PHE A 218 0.28 4.03 8.72
N ILE A 219 0.69 3.83 7.46
CA ILE A 219 -0.08 3.05 6.48
C ILE A 219 -0.28 1.60 6.95
N GLY A 220 0.75 0.98 7.55
CA GLY A 220 0.67 -0.36 8.13
C GLY A 220 -0.25 -0.48 9.35
N LEU A 221 -0.53 0.62 10.05
CA LEU A 221 -1.49 0.65 11.15
C LEU A 221 -2.95 0.80 10.65
N GLN A 222 -3.16 1.32 9.45
CA GLN A 222 -4.50 1.59 8.91
C GLN A 222 -5.31 0.31 8.64
N ASN A 223 -6.63 0.47 8.57
CA ASN A 223 -7.58 -0.62 8.30
C ASN A 223 -7.47 -1.18 6.88
N ASN A 224 -7.35 -0.30 5.88
CA ASN A 224 -7.51 -0.69 4.48
C ASN A 224 -6.28 -1.43 3.94
N GLN A 225 -5.09 -1.15 4.48
CA GLN A 225 -3.83 -1.68 3.97
C GLN A 225 -3.04 -2.49 5.01
N GLY A 226 -3.42 -2.46 6.29
CA GLY A 226 -2.58 -2.93 7.39
C GLY A 226 -3.32 -3.69 8.49
N ILE A 227 -2.80 -3.61 9.72
CA ILE A 227 -3.30 -4.38 10.87
C ILE A 227 -4.65 -3.85 11.41
N GLY A 228 -5.09 -2.67 10.95
CA GLY A 228 -6.35 -2.06 11.36
C GLY A 228 -6.38 -1.60 12.81
N LEU A 229 -5.23 -1.19 13.36
CA LEU A 229 -5.16 -0.57 14.68
C LEU A 229 -5.75 0.84 14.66
N ILE A 230 -5.50 1.60 13.58
CA ILE A 230 -6.01 2.97 13.41
C ILE A 230 -7.07 3.04 12.31
N GLY A 231 -8.00 3.96 12.48
CA GLY A 231 -9.06 4.28 11.53
C GLY A 231 -9.18 5.79 11.32
N TYR A 232 -9.90 6.16 10.27
CA TYR A 232 -10.19 7.55 9.95
C TYR A 232 -11.15 8.16 10.98
N ASN A 233 -10.89 9.42 11.32
CA ASN A 233 -11.74 10.25 12.16
C ASN A 233 -11.80 11.65 11.51
N PRO A 234 -12.98 12.25 11.32
CA PRO A 234 -13.09 13.55 10.66
C PRO A 234 -12.45 14.70 11.46
N SER A 235 -12.35 14.56 12.80
CA SER A 235 -11.87 15.59 13.71
C SER A 235 -10.37 15.47 14.01
N THR A 236 -9.86 14.25 14.15
CA THR A 236 -8.47 13.99 14.53
C THR A 236 -7.64 13.28 13.46
N LEU A 237 -8.25 12.93 12.32
CA LEU A 237 -7.72 12.08 11.23
C LEU A 237 -7.40 10.64 11.64
N VAL A 238 -7.22 10.38 12.94
CA VAL A 238 -6.77 9.11 13.51
C VAL A 238 -7.61 8.79 14.75
N THR A 239 -8.24 7.62 14.75
CA THR A 239 -8.90 7.01 15.91
C THR A 239 -8.46 5.54 16.04
N LEU A 240 -8.72 4.93 17.20
CA LEU A 240 -8.46 3.51 17.43
C LEU A 240 -9.56 2.66 16.77
N ALA A 241 -9.19 1.74 15.89
CA ALA A 241 -10.12 0.96 15.06
C ALA A 241 -9.93 -0.57 15.16
N GLY A 242 -9.26 -1.04 16.23
CA GLY A 242 -8.86 -2.44 16.46
C GLY A 242 -9.98 -3.45 16.68
N CYS A 243 -11.21 -3.18 16.24
CA CYS A 243 -12.39 -4.02 16.42
C CYS A 243 -12.96 -4.48 15.06
N PRO A 244 -13.59 -5.67 15.00
CA PRO A 244 -14.20 -6.18 13.77
C PRO A 244 -15.30 -5.25 13.24
N SER A 245 -15.49 -5.21 11.92
CA SER A 245 -16.45 -4.31 11.25
C SER A 245 -17.88 -4.42 11.79
N SER A 246 -18.29 -5.58 12.29
CA SER A 246 -19.60 -5.82 12.91
C SER A 246 -19.78 -5.13 14.28
N SER A 247 -18.68 -4.75 14.93
CA SER A 247 -18.65 -4.13 16.26
C SER A 247 -18.31 -2.64 16.23
N ARG A 248 -18.18 -2.08 15.01
CA ARG A 248 -17.94 -0.66 14.76
C ARG A 248 -19.28 0.05 14.69
N ILE A 249 -19.49 1.03 15.56
CA ILE A 249 -20.64 1.93 15.48
C ILE A 249 -20.16 3.31 15.13
N SER A 250 -20.83 3.91 14.15
CA SER A 250 -20.72 5.32 13.84
C SER A 250 -21.47 6.15 14.90
N VAL A 251 -20.78 7.08 15.54
CA VAL A 251 -21.37 7.91 16.61
C VAL A 251 -22.31 8.95 15.99
N ALA A 252 -23.49 9.18 16.55
CA ALA A 252 -24.39 10.25 16.12
C ALA A 252 -24.71 11.17 17.31
N PRO A 253 -24.87 12.48 17.08
CA PRO A 253 -25.27 13.41 18.15
C PRO A 253 -26.70 13.06 18.62
N VAL A 254 -26.83 12.91 19.93
CA VAL A 254 -28.09 12.56 20.59
C VAL A 254 -28.46 13.59 21.66
N LEU A 255 -29.75 13.87 21.77
CA LEU A 255 -30.34 14.64 22.86
C LEU A 255 -30.83 13.69 23.95
N GLU A 256 -30.48 14.01 25.19
CA GLU A 256 -31.04 13.34 26.37
C GLU A 256 -32.33 14.06 26.78
N LEU A 257 -33.47 13.40 26.63
CA LEU A 257 -34.76 13.91 27.09
C LEU A 257 -34.85 13.80 28.62
N ALA A 258 -35.62 14.68 29.26
CA ALA A 258 -35.86 14.69 30.71
C ALA A 258 -36.36 13.35 31.30
N ASN A 259 -36.83 12.44 30.45
CA ASN A 259 -37.28 11.09 30.79
C ASN A 259 -36.15 10.03 30.68
N SER A 260 -34.88 10.44 30.66
CA SER A 260 -33.71 9.57 30.45
C SER A 260 -33.76 8.76 29.14
N SER A 261 -34.52 9.22 28.16
CA SER A 261 -34.59 8.63 26.82
C SER A 261 -33.72 9.42 25.87
N VAL A 262 -33.09 8.72 24.94
CA VAL A 262 -32.11 9.28 24.01
C VAL A 262 -32.74 9.36 22.63
N SER A 263 -32.82 10.56 22.05
CA SER A 263 -33.33 10.76 20.68
C SER A 263 -32.25 11.41 19.81
N LEU A 264 -32.11 10.97 18.56
CA LEU A 264 -31.22 11.59 17.59
C LEU A 264 -31.56 13.07 17.41
N MET A 265 -30.55 13.95 17.40
CA MET A 265 -30.77 15.36 17.11
C MET A 265 -31.42 15.53 15.73
N PRO A 266 -32.50 16.31 15.60
CA PRO A 266 -33.06 16.64 14.28
C PRO A 266 -32.01 17.33 13.41
N GLY A 267 -31.61 16.71 12.30
CA GLY A 267 -30.52 17.19 11.43
C GLY A 267 -29.11 16.75 11.85
N GLY A 268 -28.98 15.92 12.89
CA GLY A 268 -27.72 15.30 13.27
C GLY A 268 -27.25 14.31 12.21
N THR A 269 -26.11 14.59 11.57
CA THR A 269 -25.46 13.62 10.69
C THR A 269 -24.75 12.57 11.53
N VAL A 270 -24.74 11.33 11.02
CA VAL A 270 -23.93 10.27 11.60
C VAL A 270 -22.46 10.70 11.47
N SER A 271 -21.76 10.87 12.59
CA SER A 271 -20.33 11.15 12.60
C SER A 271 -19.60 9.97 11.98
N SER A 272 -18.55 10.25 11.20
CA SER A 272 -17.61 9.23 10.75
C SER A 272 -16.71 8.72 11.89
N ASP A 273 -16.95 9.17 13.13
CA ASP A 273 -16.37 8.60 14.34
C ASP A 273 -16.78 7.15 14.52
N ILE A 274 -15.80 6.25 14.47
CA ILE A 274 -15.98 4.83 14.73
C ILE A 274 -15.64 4.54 16.20
N PHE A 275 -16.61 4.02 16.94
CA PHE A 275 -16.41 3.53 18.30
C PHE A 275 -16.55 2.00 18.39
N CYS A 276 -15.74 1.38 19.23
CA CYS A 276 -15.80 -0.05 19.50
C CYS A 276 -16.81 -0.36 20.61
N LEU A 277 -17.92 -1.03 20.25
CA LEU A 277 -19.00 -1.40 21.17
C LEU A 277 -18.57 -2.06 22.49
N ARG A 278 -17.48 -2.84 22.47
CA ARG A 278 -17.02 -3.64 23.63
C ARG A 278 -15.76 -3.11 24.30
N ASN A 279 -15.21 -1.96 23.89
CA ASN A 279 -13.91 -1.45 24.37
C ASN A 279 -12.75 -2.48 24.34
N ARG A 280 -12.89 -3.56 23.53
CA ARG A 280 -11.86 -4.61 23.36
C ARG A 280 -11.39 -4.65 21.92
N MET A 281 -10.07 -4.71 21.74
CA MET A 281 -9.44 -4.88 20.44
C MET A 281 -9.41 -6.36 20.04
N GLU A 282 -10.47 -6.81 19.38
CA GLU A 282 -10.65 -8.21 18.96
C GLU A 282 -10.42 -8.43 17.45
N SER A 283 -9.85 -7.46 16.73
CA SER A 283 -9.61 -7.62 15.30
C SER A 283 -8.63 -8.79 15.02
N PRO A 284 -9.00 -9.79 14.20
CA PRO A 284 -8.13 -10.91 13.88
C PRO A 284 -6.90 -10.47 13.09
N THR A 285 -7.02 -9.46 12.22
CA THR A 285 -5.90 -8.92 11.46
C THR A 285 -4.88 -8.22 12.36
N LEU A 286 -5.33 -7.60 13.45
CA LEU A 286 -4.48 -6.95 14.44
C LEU A 286 -3.61 -7.98 15.16
N TRP A 287 -4.22 -9.01 15.72
CA TRP A 287 -3.51 -10.06 16.44
C TRP A 287 -2.58 -10.87 15.55
N LEU A 288 -2.99 -11.14 14.31
CA LEU A 288 -2.14 -11.81 13.32
C LEU A 288 -0.92 -10.95 12.95
N GLY A 289 -1.11 -9.64 12.82
CA GLY A 289 -0.01 -8.68 12.65
C GLY A 289 0.96 -8.63 13.83
N ILE A 290 0.44 -8.60 15.06
CA ILE A 290 1.27 -8.61 16.29
C ILE A 290 2.09 -9.89 16.40
N VAL A 291 1.46 -11.05 16.18
CA VAL A 291 2.17 -12.34 16.21
C VAL A 291 3.22 -12.41 15.11
N GLY A 292 2.88 -11.95 13.90
CA GLY A 292 3.85 -11.84 12.80
C GLY A 292 5.05 -10.97 13.16
N PHE A 293 4.81 -9.79 13.76
CA PHE A 293 5.88 -8.92 14.24
C PHE A 293 6.78 -9.59 15.28
N VAL A 294 6.20 -10.29 16.26
CA VAL A 294 6.96 -11.00 17.30
C VAL A 294 7.80 -12.12 16.69
N ILE A 295 7.25 -12.91 15.77
CA ILE A 295 7.99 -13.99 15.08
C ILE A 295 9.16 -13.40 14.29
N ILE A 296 8.92 -12.33 13.52
CA ILE A 296 9.96 -11.64 12.75
C ILE A 296 11.03 -11.10 13.69
N ALA A 297 10.65 -10.40 14.76
CA ALA A 297 11.60 -9.82 15.72
C ALA A 297 12.42 -10.87 16.48
N TYR A 298 11.89 -12.07 16.68
CA TYR A 298 12.58 -13.16 17.38
C TYR A 298 13.41 -14.05 16.45
N CYS A 299 13.02 -14.16 15.16
CA CYS A 299 13.69 -15.01 14.17
C CYS A 299 14.77 -14.28 13.36
N LEU A 300 14.73 -12.95 13.28
CA LEU A 300 15.74 -12.11 12.62
C LEU A 300 16.76 -11.57 13.62
#